data_AF-A0A7R9MJG3-F1
#
_entry.id   AF-A0A7R9MJG3-F1
#
_cell.length_a   1.000
_cell.length_b   1.000
_cell.length_c   1.000
_cell.angle_alpha   90.00
_cell.angle_beta   90.00
_cell.angle_gamma   90.00
#
_symmetry.space_group_name_H-M   'P 1'
#
loop_
_entity.id
_entity.type
_entity.pdbx_description
1 polymer ?
#
loop_
_entity_poly.entity_id
_entity_poly.type
_entity_poly.pdbx_seq_one_letter_code
_entity_poly.pdbx_strand_id
1 'polypeptide(L)'
;MAVNTGRPITEFAAYLKRDLTSHTRRVQNLFKRISRNEESWLEDRHDIRYKLTLVRAEFEKHRHVKDMRVAKALLEEGERHLFLNIHPQPKKFTFSPGGVCFERYHDYPDWHADYWHPLEKARYPYYFAKRELRKKQFIQLWEKGNHNTTGDDGHTAHH
;
A
#
# COMPACT_ATOMS: atom_id res chain seq x y z
N MET A 1 -15.64 -29.40 -31.99
CA MET A 1 -15.49 -27.94 -31.77
C MET A 1 -15.57 -27.69 -30.27
N ALA A 2 -14.44 -27.51 -29.61
CA ALA A 2 -14.41 -27.29 -28.16
C ALA A 2 -14.79 -25.83 -27.87
N VAL A 3 -15.89 -25.63 -27.14
CA VAL A 3 -16.33 -24.30 -26.68
C VAL A 3 -15.32 -23.84 -25.63
N ASN A 4 -14.46 -22.89 -26.01
CA ASN A 4 -13.54 -22.23 -25.11
C ASN A 4 -14.35 -21.29 -24.20
N THR A 5 -14.84 -21.81 -23.07
CA THR A 5 -15.46 -20.99 -22.02
C THR A 5 -14.36 -20.23 -21.29
N GLY A 6 -13.89 -19.14 -21.92
CA GLY A 6 -12.94 -18.22 -21.35
C GLY A 6 -13.44 -17.73 -19.99
N ARG A 7 -12.73 -18.08 -18.91
CA ARG A 7 -12.94 -17.49 -17.59
C ARG A 7 -12.78 -15.96 -17.71
N PRO A 8 -13.66 -15.16 -17.10
CA PRO A 8 -13.48 -13.71 -17.09
C PRO A 8 -12.17 -13.34 -16.38
N ILE A 9 -11.45 -12.39 -16.97
CA ILE A 9 -10.09 -11.93 -16.60
C ILE A 9 -10.08 -11.14 -15.26
N THR A 10 -11.11 -11.29 -14.42
CA THR A 10 -11.32 -10.52 -13.19
C THR A 10 -11.21 -11.36 -11.91
N GLU A 11 -10.79 -12.62 -11.97
CA GLU A 11 -10.47 -13.38 -10.75
C GLU A 11 -9.00 -13.19 -10.35
N PHE A 12 -8.70 -12.03 -9.75
CA PHE A 12 -7.55 -11.96 -8.84
C PHE A 12 -7.81 -12.91 -7.67
N ALA A 13 -6.94 -13.91 -7.51
CA ALA A 13 -7.06 -15.00 -6.57
C ALA A 13 -7.48 -14.54 -5.15
N ALA A 14 -8.65 -15.00 -4.71
CA ALA A 14 -9.29 -14.58 -3.47
C ALA A 14 -8.46 -14.89 -2.20
N TYR A 15 -7.52 -15.86 -2.26
CA TYR A 15 -6.70 -16.30 -1.13
C TYR A 15 -5.52 -15.37 -0.79
N LEU A 16 -5.20 -14.38 -1.65
CA LEU A 16 -4.15 -13.38 -1.40
C LEU A 16 -4.67 -12.11 -0.71
N LYS A 17 -5.93 -12.09 -0.26
CA LYS A 17 -6.52 -10.97 0.48
C LYS A 17 -6.27 -11.18 1.98
N ARG A 18 -5.21 -10.56 2.51
CA ARG A 18 -4.96 -10.56 3.97
C ARG A 18 -5.97 -9.75 4.78
N ASP A 19 -6.87 -8.99 4.16
CA ASP A 19 -8.07 -8.43 4.81
C ASP A 19 -9.23 -8.32 3.81
N LEU A 20 -10.44 -8.75 4.19
CA LEU A 20 -11.67 -8.36 3.52
C LEU A 20 -11.86 -6.85 3.73
N THR A 21 -11.40 -6.02 2.78
CA THR A 21 -11.46 -4.56 2.93
C THR A 21 -12.87 -4.09 3.27
N SER A 22 -13.02 -3.40 4.42
CA SER A 22 -14.31 -2.88 4.84
C SER A 22 -14.91 -1.93 3.80
N HIS A 23 -16.24 -1.86 3.75
CA HIS A 23 -16.93 -0.95 2.83
C HIS A 23 -16.42 0.50 2.98
N THR A 24 -16.25 0.97 4.22
CA THR A 24 -15.70 2.29 4.52
C THR A 24 -14.31 2.51 3.91
N ARG A 25 -13.41 1.52 4.01
CA ARG A 25 -12.07 1.61 3.40
C ARG A 25 -12.14 1.66 1.87
N ARG A 26 -13.09 0.95 1.26
CA ARG A 26 -13.32 1.02 -0.20
C ARG A 26 -13.81 2.40 -0.63
N VAL A 27 -14.75 3.00 0.10
CA VAL A 27 -15.24 4.37 -0.14
C VAL A 27 -14.10 5.38 0.00
N GLN A 28 -13.30 5.29 1.07
CA GLN A 28 -12.14 6.16 1.29
C GLN A 28 -11.10 6.02 0.18
N ASN A 29 -10.83 4.79 -0.28
CA ASN A 29 -9.93 4.53 -1.40
C ASN A 29 -10.46 5.14 -2.71
N LEU A 30 -11.75 4.99 -3.00
CA LEU A 30 -12.40 5.58 -4.17
C LEU A 30 -12.29 7.11 -4.13
N PHE A 31 -12.64 7.74 -3.00
CA PHE A 31 -12.52 9.18 -2.80
C PHE A 31 -11.09 9.68 -3.04
N LYS A 32 -10.09 8.98 -2.49
CA LYS A 32 -8.67 9.31 -2.70
C LYS A 32 -8.28 9.19 -4.17
N ARG A 33 -8.73 8.14 -4.86
CA ARG A 33 -8.43 7.91 -6.29
C ARG A 33 -9.06 8.98 -7.18
N ILE A 34 -10.33 9.32 -6.98
CA ILE A 34 -11.00 10.41 -7.71
C ILE A 34 -10.27 11.73 -7.47
N SER A 35 -10.00 12.07 -6.21
CA SER A 35 -9.27 13.31 -5.87
C SER A 35 -7.92 13.42 -6.58
N ARG A 36 -7.12 12.34 -6.61
CA ARG A 36 -5.82 12.33 -7.33
C ARG A 36 -5.96 12.37 -8.85
N ASN A 37 -7.06 11.83 -9.37
CA ASN A 37 -7.37 11.89 -10.79
C ASN A 37 -7.70 13.32 -11.23
N GLU A 38 -8.53 14.03 -10.46
CA GLU A 38 -8.85 15.44 -10.70
C GLU A 38 -7.61 16.33 -10.60
N GLU A 39 -6.73 16.08 -9.61
CA GLU A 39 -5.42 16.72 -9.53
C GLU A 39 -4.52 16.45 -10.75
N SER A 40 -4.74 15.35 -11.47
CA SER A 40 -3.96 15.02 -12.67
C SER A 40 -4.43 15.79 -13.89
N TRP A 41 -5.74 16.02 -14.02
CA TRP A 41 -6.35 16.81 -15.09
C TRP A 41 -6.12 18.31 -14.95
N LEU A 42 -6.16 18.83 -13.73
CA LEU A 42 -6.03 20.26 -13.46
C LEU A 42 -4.57 20.63 -13.17
N GLU A 43 -4.18 21.83 -13.60
CA GLU A 43 -2.83 22.37 -13.38
C GLU A 43 -2.81 23.32 -12.18
N ASP A 44 -3.73 24.27 -12.15
CA ASP A 44 -3.77 25.33 -11.15
C ASP A 44 -4.32 24.87 -9.80
N ARG A 45 -3.64 25.32 -8.73
CA ARG A 45 -3.97 24.94 -7.35
C ARG A 45 -5.36 25.39 -6.91
N HIS A 46 -5.84 26.53 -7.41
CA HIS A 46 -7.14 27.08 -7.05
C HIS A 46 -8.28 26.22 -7.63
N ASP A 47 -8.17 25.85 -8.89
CA ASP A 47 -9.12 24.98 -9.58
C ASP A 47 -9.15 23.59 -8.98
N ILE A 48 -7.97 23.04 -8.65
CA ILE A 48 -7.86 21.78 -7.92
C ILE A 48 -8.64 21.85 -6.61
N ARG A 49 -8.42 22.88 -5.79
CA ARG A 49 -9.11 23.01 -4.51
C ARG A 49 -10.62 23.14 -4.69
N TYR A 50 -11.07 23.93 -5.66
CA TYR A 50 -12.48 24.05 -5.98
C TYR A 50 -13.08 22.69 -6.37
N LYS A 51 -12.46 21.97 -7.31
CA LYS A 51 -12.92 20.64 -7.74
C LYS A 51 -12.94 19.62 -6.61
N LEU A 52 -11.91 19.60 -5.74
CA LEU A 52 -11.87 18.72 -4.57
C LEU A 52 -13.00 19.00 -3.58
N THR A 53 -13.41 20.27 -3.40
CA THR A 53 -14.58 20.59 -2.56
C THR A 53 -15.89 20.09 -3.16
N LEU A 54 -16.05 20.15 -4.49
CA LEU A 54 -17.20 19.57 -5.19
C LEU A 54 -17.24 18.05 -5.02
N VAL A 55 -16.13 17.36 -5.25
CA VAL A 55 -16.03 15.90 -5.02
C VAL A 55 -16.38 15.57 -3.57
N ARG A 56 -15.87 16.34 -2.59
CA ARG A 56 -16.24 16.11 -1.18
C ARG A 56 -17.73 16.29 -0.93
N ALA A 57 -18.35 17.32 -1.50
CA ALA A 57 -19.78 17.57 -1.35
C ALA A 57 -20.62 16.42 -1.92
N GLU A 58 -20.23 15.83 -3.05
CA GLU A 58 -20.92 14.66 -3.64
C GLU A 58 -20.87 13.43 -2.74
N PHE A 59 -19.74 13.16 -2.10
CA PHE A 59 -19.61 12.07 -1.14
C PHE A 59 -20.40 12.33 0.15
N GLU A 60 -20.42 13.57 0.65
CA GLU A 60 -21.20 13.92 1.85
C GLU A 60 -22.71 13.77 1.64
N LYS A 61 -23.23 14.06 0.43
CA LYS A 61 -24.66 13.82 0.09
C LYS A 61 -25.11 12.39 0.38
N HIS A 62 -24.22 11.40 0.24
CA HIS A 62 -24.51 9.98 0.40
C HIS A 62 -23.92 9.36 1.68
N ARG A 63 -23.42 10.18 2.61
CA ARG A 63 -22.75 9.70 3.83
C ARG A 63 -23.65 8.89 4.77
N HIS A 64 -24.93 9.23 4.83
CA HIS A 64 -25.90 8.66 5.78
C HIS A 64 -26.80 7.56 5.18
N VAL A 65 -26.41 6.97 4.05
CA VAL A 65 -27.14 5.84 3.45
C VAL A 65 -27.02 4.61 4.34
N LYS A 66 -28.14 4.16 4.92
CA LYS A 66 -28.19 2.99 5.82
C LYS A 66 -28.29 1.66 5.07
N ASP A 67 -28.88 1.65 3.88
CA ASP A 67 -29.01 0.44 3.07
C ASP A 67 -27.68 0.11 2.36
N MET A 68 -27.09 -1.02 2.75
CA MET A 68 -25.84 -1.52 2.20
C MET A 68 -25.93 -1.90 0.72
N ARG A 69 -27.11 -2.28 0.21
CA ARG A 69 -27.30 -2.61 -1.21
C ARG A 69 -27.15 -1.35 -2.06
N VAL A 70 -27.81 -0.28 -1.64
CA VAL A 70 -27.72 1.05 -2.27
C VAL A 70 -26.30 1.59 -2.15
N ALA A 71 -25.68 1.49 -0.98
CA ALA A 71 -24.30 1.95 -0.78
C ALA A 71 -23.30 1.24 -1.71
N LYS A 72 -23.47 -0.08 -1.92
CA LYS A 72 -22.64 -0.86 -2.85
C LYS A 72 -22.89 -0.44 -4.30
N ALA A 73 -24.15 -0.21 -4.70
CA ALA A 73 -24.49 0.26 -6.04
C ALA A 73 -23.87 1.65 -6.32
N LEU A 74 -23.94 2.57 -5.37
CA LEU A 74 -23.30 3.89 -5.47
C LEU A 74 -21.78 3.79 -5.60
N LEU A 75 -21.16 2.85 -4.87
CA LEU A 75 -19.72 2.61 -4.97
C LEU A 75 -19.34 2.08 -6.35
N GLU A 76 -20.11 1.15 -6.90
CA GLU A 76 -19.91 0.59 -8.25
C GLU A 76 -20.08 1.66 -9.34
N GLU A 77 -21.10 2.51 -9.20
CA GLU A 77 -21.31 3.66 -10.09
C GLU A 77 -20.15 4.67 -10.00
N GLY A 78 -19.64 4.94 -8.79
CA GLY A 78 -18.48 5.80 -8.61
C GLY A 78 -17.18 5.21 -9.20
N GLU A 79 -16.99 3.89 -9.11
CA GLU A 79 -15.86 3.20 -9.77
C GLU A 79 -16.00 3.26 -11.30
N ARG A 80 -17.21 3.10 -11.83
CA ARG A 80 -17.51 3.24 -13.26
C ARG A 80 -17.23 4.66 -13.76
N HIS A 81 -17.69 5.67 -13.02
CA HIS A 81 -17.43 7.08 -13.33
C HIS A 81 -15.92 7.38 -13.32
N LEU A 82 -15.21 6.91 -12.30
CA LEU A 82 -13.75 7.05 -12.25
C LEU A 82 -13.11 6.40 -13.47
N PHE A 83 -13.46 5.15 -13.79
CA PHE A 83 -12.89 4.42 -14.93
C PHE A 83 -13.00 5.18 -16.25
N LEU A 84 -14.17 5.77 -16.52
CA LEU A 84 -14.42 6.54 -17.75
C LEU A 84 -13.63 7.86 -17.79
N ASN A 85 -13.32 8.45 -16.63
CA ASN A 85 -12.68 9.76 -16.52
C ASN A 85 -11.20 9.69 -16.09
N ILE A 86 -10.58 8.50 -16.10
CA ILE A 86 -9.18 8.34 -15.72
C ILE A 86 -8.29 9.16 -16.64
N HIS A 87 -7.39 9.95 -16.06
CA HIS A 87 -6.35 10.65 -16.79
C HIS A 87 -5.40 9.62 -17.45
N PRO A 88 -5.06 9.75 -18.75
CA PRO A 88 -4.19 8.79 -19.45
C PRO A 88 -2.82 8.60 -18.80
N GLN A 89 -2.27 9.67 -18.19
CA GLN A 89 -0.99 9.66 -17.50
C GLN A 89 -1.11 10.29 -16.09
N PRO A 90 -1.62 9.56 -15.08
CA PRO A 90 -1.86 10.15 -13.77
C PRO A 90 -0.57 10.66 -13.12
N LYS A 91 -0.66 11.77 -12.37
CA LYS A 91 0.48 12.29 -11.60
C LYS A 91 0.86 11.29 -10.49
N LYS A 92 2.11 10.85 -10.47
CA LYS A 92 2.67 9.95 -9.44
C LYS A 92 3.77 10.66 -8.66
N PHE A 93 3.88 10.34 -7.37
CA PHE A 93 4.99 10.83 -6.57
C PHE A 93 6.28 10.15 -6.99
N THR A 94 7.38 10.89 -6.92
CA THR A 94 8.69 10.49 -7.46
C THR A 94 9.13 9.08 -7.07
N PHE A 95 9.05 8.75 -5.78
CA PHE A 95 9.48 7.44 -5.23
C PHE A 95 8.33 6.45 -5.02
N SER A 96 7.10 6.81 -5.37
CA SER A 96 5.97 5.87 -5.29
C SER A 96 6.01 4.90 -6.48
N PRO A 97 5.37 3.72 -6.40
CA PRO A 97 5.25 2.81 -7.53
C PRO A 97 4.72 3.51 -8.79
N GLY A 98 5.45 3.41 -9.90
CA GLY A 98 5.16 4.11 -11.16
C GLY A 98 5.63 5.57 -11.22
N GLY A 99 6.36 6.05 -10.22
CA GLY A 99 7.06 7.33 -10.23
C GLY A 99 8.42 7.26 -10.95
N VAL A 100 8.94 8.42 -11.36
CA VAL A 100 10.20 8.54 -12.14
C VAL A 100 11.45 8.07 -11.38
N CYS A 101 11.39 8.03 -10.04
CA CYS A 101 12.49 7.59 -9.17
C CYS A 101 12.15 6.30 -8.41
N PHE A 102 11.09 5.60 -8.80
CA PHE A 102 10.72 4.34 -8.15
C PHE A 102 11.85 3.32 -8.31
N GLU A 103 12.28 2.73 -7.19
CA GLU A 103 13.37 1.74 -7.14
C GLU A 103 14.69 2.21 -7.80
N ARG A 104 14.91 3.54 -7.87
CA ARG A 104 16.16 4.11 -8.41
C ARG A 104 17.38 3.71 -7.59
N TYR A 105 17.21 3.60 -6.27
CA TYR A 105 18.27 3.21 -5.35
C TYR A 105 18.02 1.79 -4.88
N HIS A 106 19.08 0.98 -4.92
CA HIS A 106 19.08 -0.36 -4.38
C HIS A 106 19.78 -0.38 -3.03
N ASP A 107 19.07 -0.84 -2.00
CA ASP A 107 19.64 -1.04 -0.67
C ASP A 107 20.22 -2.45 -0.59
N TYR A 108 21.54 -2.56 -0.43
CA TYR A 108 22.17 -3.85 -0.15
C TYR A 108 21.84 -4.31 1.27
N PRO A 109 21.48 -5.59 1.48
CA PRO A 109 21.15 -6.06 2.81
C PRO A 109 22.40 -6.12 3.69
N ASP A 110 22.24 -5.78 4.98
CA ASP A 110 23.34 -5.52 5.93
C ASP A 110 24.37 -6.66 6.02
N TRP A 111 23.93 -7.91 5.85
CA TRP A 111 24.82 -9.08 5.89
C TRP A 111 25.93 -9.06 4.83
N HIS A 112 25.82 -8.25 3.77
CA HIS A 112 26.90 -8.09 2.78
C HIS A 112 28.21 -7.61 3.41
N ALA A 113 28.13 -6.80 4.47
CA ALA A 113 29.32 -6.29 5.16
C ALA A 113 30.11 -7.39 5.90
N ASP A 114 29.50 -8.57 6.15
CA ASP A 114 30.20 -9.70 6.76
C ASP A 114 31.24 -10.32 5.83
N TYR A 115 31.05 -10.23 4.51
CA TYR A 115 31.95 -10.81 3.51
C TYR A 115 33.20 -9.97 3.20
N TRP A 116 33.30 -8.74 3.73
CA TRP A 116 34.43 -7.85 3.46
C TRP A 116 35.76 -8.44 3.96
N HIS A 117 36.85 -8.16 3.25
CA HIS A 117 38.19 -8.62 3.65
C HIS A 117 38.61 -7.92 4.96
N PRO A 118 39.35 -8.58 5.87
CA PRO A 118 39.75 -7.97 7.15
C PRO A 118 40.46 -6.62 7.03
N LEU A 119 41.26 -6.42 5.98
CA LEU A 119 41.91 -5.14 5.70
C LEU A 119 40.92 -4.02 5.36
N GLU A 120 39.83 -4.33 4.67
CA GLU A 120 38.76 -3.37 4.35
C GLU A 120 37.96 -3.03 5.60
N LYS A 121 37.73 -4.02 6.47
CA LYS A 121 37.07 -3.81 7.78
C LYS A 121 37.93 -2.95 8.70
N ALA A 122 39.25 -3.16 8.69
CA ALA A 122 40.21 -2.41 9.50
C ALA A 122 40.22 -0.90 9.17
N ARG A 123 39.79 -0.50 7.97
CA ARG A 123 39.60 0.91 7.60
C ARG A 123 38.50 1.59 8.42
N TYR A 124 37.50 0.85 8.89
CA TYR A 124 36.33 1.37 9.60
C TYR A 124 36.17 0.73 10.99
N PRO A 125 37.15 0.88 11.90
CA PRO A 125 37.21 0.12 13.15
C PRO A 125 36.02 0.41 14.06
N TYR A 126 35.61 1.68 14.18
CA TYR A 126 34.48 2.08 15.03
C TYR A 126 33.13 1.55 14.52
N TYR A 127 32.93 1.50 13.20
CA TYR A 127 31.70 1.01 12.60
C TYR A 127 31.53 -0.49 12.86
N PHE A 128 32.57 -1.30 12.56
CA PHE A 128 32.51 -2.74 12.75
C PHE A 128 32.44 -3.13 14.24
N ALA A 129 33.14 -2.44 15.14
CA ALA A 129 33.01 -2.66 16.58
C ALA A 129 31.56 -2.46 17.09
N LYS A 130 30.91 -1.38 16.65
CA LYS A 130 29.51 -1.10 16.99
C LYS A 130 28.56 -2.14 16.37
N ARG A 131 28.84 -2.59 15.15
CA ARG A 131 28.03 -3.61 14.46
C ARG A 131 28.07 -4.96 15.18
N GLU A 132 29.25 -5.42 15.62
CA GLU A 132 29.38 -6.67 16.38
C GLU A 132 28.63 -6.63 17.71
N LEU A 133 28.62 -5.48 18.40
CA LEU A 133 27.79 -5.30 19.60
C LEU A 133 26.30 -5.47 19.28
N ARG A 134 25.80 -4.87 18.19
CA ARG A 134 24.39 -5.00 17.77
C ARG A 134 24.03 -6.43 17.39
N LYS A 135 24.92 -7.16 16.71
CA LYS A 135 24.71 -8.57 16.36
C LYS A 135 24.53 -9.42 17.62
N LYS A 136 25.37 -9.21 18.64
CA LYS A 136 25.22 -9.87 19.95
C LYS A 136 23.89 -9.53 20.62
N GLN A 137 23.51 -8.25 20.62
CA GLN A 137 22.22 -7.82 21.18
C GLN A 137 21.04 -8.48 20.46
N PHE A 138 21.09 -8.58 19.12
CA PHE A 138 20.06 -9.24 18.32
C PHE A 138 19.92 -10.72 18.68
N ILE A 139 21.02 -11.47 18.78
CA ILE A 139 21.01 -12.89 19.17
C ILE A 139 20.41 -13.06 20.57
N GLN A 140 20.82 -12.22 21.53
CA GLN A 140 20.27 -12.26 22.88
C GLN A 140 18.76 -11.97 22.91
N LEU A 141 18.27 -11.03 22.10
CA LEU A 141 16.84 -10.75 21.98
C LEU A 141 16.07 -11.92 21.35
N TRP A 142 16.67 -12.55 20.33
CA TRP A 142 16.12 -13.71 19.65
C TRP A 142 15.96 -14.90 20.60
N GLU A 143 17.03 -15.25 21.33
CA GLU A 143 17.05 -16.32 22.34
C GLU A 143 16.06 -16.07 23.47
N LYS A 144 15.82 -14.81 23.83
CA LYS A 144 14.81 -14.41 24.83
C LYS A 144 13.36 -14.55 24.35
N GLY A 145 13.12 -14.97 23.09
CA GLY A 145 11.77 -15.14 22.54
C GLY A 145 11.13 -13.86 22.00
N ASN A 146 11.85 -12.74 21.95
CA ASN A 146 11.33 -11.46 21.46
C ASN A 146 11.28 -11.36 19.93
N HIS A 147 11.32 -12.50 19.22
CA HIS A 147 11.25 -12.54 17.76
C HIS A 147 9.82 -12.57 17.22
N ASN A 148 8.84 -12.92 18.05
CA ASN A 148 7.41 -12.90 17.71
C ASN A 148 6.77 -11.62 18.26
N THR A 149 6.89 -10.51 17.52
CA THR A 149 6.04 -9.33 17.72
C THR A 149 5.16 -9.07 16.50
N THR A 150 4.59 -10.14 15.96
CA THR A 150 3.37 -10.12 15.14
C THR A 150 2.62 -11.43 15.35
N GLY A 151 1.66 -11.44 16.30
CA GLY A 151 0.78 -12.59 16.54
C GLY A 151 0.23 -12.63 17.96
N ASP A 152 -0.80 -11.83 18.25
CA ASP A 152 -1.84 -12.28 19.16
C ASP A 152 -2.55 -13.44 18.46
N ASP A 153 -1.95 -14.63 18.53
CA ASP A 153 -2.55 -15.86 18.02
C ASP A 153 -3.62 -16.26 19.02
N GLY A 154 -4.82 -15.70 18.83
CA GLY A 154 -6.03 -15.94 19.61
C GLY A 154 -6.50 -17.40 19.56
N HIS A 155 -5.74 -18.28 20.21
CA HIS A 155 -6.18 -19.60 20.65
C HIS A 155 -6.14 -19.64 22.17
N THR A 156 -7.13 -19.01 22.81
CA THR A 156 -7.57 -19.43 24.14
C THR A 156 -8.14 -20.84 23.99
N ALA A 157 -7.33 -21.85 24.29
CA ALA A 157 -7.83 -23.18 24.59
C ALA A 157 -8.69 -23.07 25.86
N HIS A 158 -10.01 -23.00 25.67
CA HIS A 158 -10.95 -23.25 26.74
C HIS A 158 -10.87 -24.74 27.08
N HIS A 159 -10.31 -25.03 28.26
CA HIS A 159 -10.61 -26.23 29.03
C HIS A 159 -11.63 -25.87 30.11
#